data_AF-A0A378W3U7-F1
#
_entry.id   AF-A0A378W3U7-F1
#
_cell.length_a   1.000
_cell.length_b   1.000
_cell.length_c   1.000
_cell.angle_alpha   90.00
_cell.angle_beta   90.00
_cell.angle_gamma   90.00
#
_symmetry.space_group_name_H-M   'P 1'
#
loop_
_entity.id
_entity.type
_entity.pdbx_description
1 polymer ?
#
loop_
_entity_poly.entity_id
_entity_poly.type
_entity_poly.pdbx_seq_one_letter_code
_entity_poly.pdbx_strand_id
1 'polypeptide(L)'
;MSNKRSSGAGGAFFFVFVLIALVPKPVWIALGVIIVVVLVSWGAYKAVVALEQRSYEAQQRARVEQAAQAAQVKRQREERIRQEKQRRIDTLGKQNAGRVESALSAVKQVAASEAARAGWLGDVDFSADIKGITENFEKAHALRGVIGKLSALDKPSAEDRAILAEAKTTAANLEAAAIERVELIGKCAEEAQLIDKSLRTEREDARIAAQRAELHAKLSAMLYGIDATPQTTQQYSAVEAVMARVQAYREIKNQIQQARDAGAA
;
A
#
# COMPACT_ATOMS: atom_id res chain seq x y z
N MET A 1 39.37 7.29 95.89
CA MET A 1 39.93 8.65 95.91
C MET A 1 39.08 9.56 95.07
N SER A 2 38.54 10.61 95.68
CA SER A 2 37.87 11.71 95.00
C SER A 2 38.77 12.38 93.96
N ASN A 3 38.21 12.70 92.79
CA ASN A 3 38.23 14.07 92.30
C ASN A 3 37.15 14.28 91.23
N LYS A 4 36.15 15.10 91.58
CA LYS A 4 35.31 15.82 90.63
C LYS A 4 36.21 16.78 89.84
N ARG A 5 36.08 16.81 88.51
CA ARG A 5 36.02 18.06 87.74
C ARG A 5 35.06 17.90 86.58
N SER A 6 33.87 18.45 86.83
CA SER A 6 32.90 18.92 85.86
C SER A 6 33.50 19.90 84.85
N SER A 7 32.77 20.08 83.73
CA SER A 7 32.86 21.17 82.74
C SER A 7 33.57 20.83 81.43
N GLY A 8 32.86 20.11 80.54
CA GLY A 8 33.26 19.93 79.13
C GLY A 8 32.09 19.98 78.15
N ALA A 9 30.96 19.34 78.49
CA ALA A 9 29.78 19.27 77.61
C ALA A 9 29.06 20.62 77.44
N GLY A 10 28.90 21.39 78.53
CA GLY A 10 28.33 22.75 78.45
C GLY A 10 29.19 23.70 77.61
N GLY A 11 30.51 23.57 77.71
CA GLY A 11 31.46 24.31 76.87
C GLY A 11 31.36 23.97 75.40
N ALA A 12 31.17 22.70 75.03
CA ALA A 12 31.01 22.27 73.64
C ALA A 12 29.70 22.77 73.00
N PHE A 13 28.56 22.66 73.70
CA PHE A 13 27.29 23.23 73.22
C PHE A 13 27.34 24.75 73.13
N PHE A 14 27.98 25.42 74.10
CA PHE A 14 28.17 26.87 74.06
C PHE A 14 29.14 27.29 72.95
N PHE A 15 30.21 26.52 72.70
CA PHE A 15 31.17 26.77 71.63
C PHE A 15 30.54 26.57 70.25
N VAL A 16 29.67 25.57 70.09
CA VAL A 16 28.86 25.38 68.89
C VAL A 16 27.89 26.55 68.70
N PHE A 17 27.21 27.02 69.77
CA PHE A 17 26.34 28.19 69.71
C PHE A 17 27.09 29.49 69.39
N VAL A 18 28.28 29.68 69.97
CA VAL A 18 29.15 30.84 69.71
C VAL A 18 29.71 30.78 68.30
N LEU A 19 30.12 29.62 67.80
CA LEU A 19 30.52 29.43 66.41
C LEU A 19 29.37 29.72 65.44
N ILE A 20 28.16 29.25 65.75
CA ILE A 20 26.92 29.53 65.00
C ILE A 20 26.58 31.03 65.00
N ALA A 21 26.83 31.72 66.13
CA ALA A 21 26.61 33.16 66.28
C ALA A 21 27.72 34.02 65.63
N LEU A 22 28.94 33.50 65.48
CA LEU A 22 30.04 34.14 64.76
C LEU A 22 29.87 34.06 63.24
N VAL A 23 29.04 33.13 62.75
CA VAL A 23 28.70 33.08 61.33
C VAL A 23 27.84 34.30 61.00
N PRO A 24 28.27 35.17 60.06
CA PRO A 24 27.51 36.35 59.68
C PRO A 24 26.07 35.99 59.30
N LYS A 25 25.09 36.79 59.75
CA LYS A 25 23.65 36.64 59.39
C LYS A 25 23.39 36.34 57.90
N PRO A 26 24.13 36.92 56.93
CA PRO A 26 24.00 36.56 55.51
C PRO A 26 24.18 35.07 55.21
N VAL A 27 25.02 34.35 55.95
CA VAL A 27 25.29 32.91 55.71
C VAL A 27 24.08 32.06 56.12
N TRP A 28 23.43 32.37 57.24
CA TRP A 28 22.20 31.68 57.67
C TRP A 28 21.05 31.87 56.68
N ILE A 29 20.94 33.08 56.12
CA ILE A 29 19.96 33.38 55.06
C ILE A 29 20.29 32.57 53.80
N ALA A 30 21.56 32.54 53.38
CA ALA A 30 21.98 31.76 52.22
C ALA A 30 21.71 30.25 52.41
N LEU A 31 21.96 29.70 53.60
CA LEU A 31 21.72 28.29 53.92
C LEU A 31 20.22 27.95 53.89
N GLY A 32 19.37 28.84 54.42
CA GLY A 32 17.92 28.71 54.34
C GLY A 32 17.42 28.74 52.89
N VAL A 33 17.93 29.66 52.07
CA VAL A 33 17.58 29.74 50.64
C VAL A 33 17.99 28.47 49.90
N ILE A 34 19.19 27.93 50.16
CA ILE A 34 19.66 26.68 49.53
C ILE A 34 18.73 25.52 49.87
N ILE A 35 18.32 25.37 51.14
CA ILE A 35 17.41 24.31 51.57
C ILE A 35 16.07 24.41 50.84
N VAL A 36 15.50 25.63 50.74
CA VAL A 36 14.24 25.85 50.01
C VAL A 36 14.40 25.51 48.54
N VAL A 37 15.48 25.93 47.89
CA VAL A 37 15.74 25.61 46.47
C VAL A 37 15.83 24.09 46.27
N VAL A 38 16.56 23.37 47.12
CA VAL A 38 16.68 21.91 47.03
C VAL A 38 15.34 21.22 47.18
N LEU A 39 14.50 21.64 48.15
CA LEU A 39 13.18 21.05 48.36
C LEU A 39 12.22 21.33 47.19
N VAL A 40 12.26 22.55 46.62
CA VAL A 40 11.46 22.92 45.45
C VAL A 40 11.92 22.13 44.22
N SER A 41 13.23 22.03 43.98
CA SER A 41 13.78 21.23 42.89
C SER A 41 13.43 19.75 43.02
N TRP A 42 13.49 19.19 44.24
CA TRP A 42 13.10 17.80 44.51
C TRP A 42 11.60 17.56 44.28
N GLY A 43 10.75 18.48 44.76
CA GLY A 43 9.30 18.43 44.55
C GLY A 43 8.93 18.49 43.07
N ALA A 44 9.56 19.40 42.31
CA ALA A 44 9.38 19.52 40.87
C ALA A 44 9.81 18.24 40.12
N TYR A 45 10.98 17.68 40.46
CA TYR A 45 11.45 16.43 39.86
C TYR A 45 10.48 15.26 40.11
N LYS A 46 10.01 15.08 41.35
CA LYS A 46 9.04 14.04 41.71
C LYS A 46 7.70 14.21 40.96
N ALA A 47 7.24 15.45 40.80
CA ALA A 47 6.02 15.75 40.06
C ALA A 47 6.13 15.40 38.57
N VAL A 48 7.26 15.75 37.94
CA VAL A 48 7.53 15.41 36.53
C VAL A 48 7.58 13.89 36.33
N VAL A 49 8.34 13.17 37.17
CA VAL A 49 8.44 11.70 37.08
C VAL A 49 7.08 11.02 37.27
N ALA A 50 6.25 11.49 38.21
CA ALA A 50 4.92 10.94 38.43
C ALA A 50 3.96 11.20 37.25
N LEU A 51 4.08 12.37 36.61
CA LEU A 51 3.31 12.70 35.40
C LEU A 51 3.74 11.84 34.20
N GLU A 52 5.05 11.66 34.00
CA GLU A 52 5.60 10.78 32.96
C GLU A 52 5.10 9.35 33.14
N GLN A 53 5.19 8.81 34.37
CA GLN A 53 4.75 7.45 34.67
C GLN A 53 3.24 7.27 34.43
N ARG A 54 2.40 8.24 34.83
CA ARG A 54 0.95 8.22 34.54
C ARG A 54 0.66 8.30 33.05
N SER A 55 1.39 9.12 32.30
CA SER A 55 1.22 9.24 30.85
C SER A 55 1.60 7.94 30.14
N TYR A 56 2.65 7.25 30.60
CA TYR A 56 3.06 5.96 30.05
C TYR A 56 2.02 4.87 30.32
N GLU A 57 1.51 4.79 31.55
CA GLU A 57 0.41 3.86 31.90
C GLU A 57 -0.86 4.17 31.11
N ALA A 58 -1.22 5.45 30.95
CA ALA A 58 -2.39 5.86 30.17
C ALA A 58 -2.24 5.50 28.69
N GLN A 59 -1.06 5.68 28.11
CA GLN A 59 -0.79 5.26 26.73
C GLN A 59 -0.84 3.74 26.57
N GLN A 60 -0.32 2.97 27.52
CA GLN A 60 -0.42 1.51 27.49
C GLN A 60 -1.88 1.04 27.58
N ARG A 61 -2.67 1.62 28.50
CA ARG A 61 -4.11 1.32 28.61
C ARG A 61 -4.86 1.68 27.33
N ALA A 62 -4.59 2.86 26.77
CA ALA A 62 -5.19 3.27 25.51
C ALA A 62 -4.86 2.31 24.35
N ARG A 63 -3.63 1.80 24.26
CA ARG A 63 -3.25 0.79 23.25
C ARG A 63 -3.96 -0.54 23.47
N VAL A 64 -4.05 -1.01 24.71
CA VAL A 64 -4.75 -2.26 25.06
C VAL A 64 -6.24 -2.13 24.78
N GLU A 65 -6.86 -1.00 25.14
CA GLU A 65 -8.27 -0.72 24.85
C GLU A 65 -8.53 -0.62 23.35
N GLN A 66 -7.69 0.09 22.59
CA GLN A 66 -7.80 0.16 21.13
C GLN A 66 -7.63 -1.22 20.49
N ALA A 67 -6.67 -2.03 20.96
CA ALA A 67 -6.49 -3.39 20.49
C ALA A 67 -7.70 -4.28 20.83
N ALA A 68 -8.26 -4.14 22.03
CA ALA A 68 -9.45 -4.86 22.46
C ALA A 68 -10.69 -4.45 21.65
N GLN A 69 -10.88 -3.16 21.39
CA GLN A 69 -11.95 -2.64 20.53
C GLN A 69 -11.78 -3.14 19.09
N ALA A 70 -10.57 -3.05 18.53
CA ALA A 70 -10.29 -3.58 17.19
C ALA A 70 -10.53 -5.09 17.11
N ALA A 71 -10.16 -5.85 18.14
CA ALA A 71 -10.42 -7.28 18.22
C ALA A 71 -11.92 -7.58 18.33
N GLN A 72 -12.68 -6.83 19.12
CA GLN A 72 -14.14 -6.97 19.21
C GLN A 72 -14.82 -6.65 17.88
N VAL A 73 -14.43 -5.55 17.22
CA VAL A 73 -14.95 -5.19 15.89
C VAL A 73 -14.66 -6.29 14.87
N LYS A 74 -13.45 -6.88 14.91
CA LYS A 74 -13.10 -8.03 14.05
C LYS A 74 -13.99 -9.24 14.35
N ARG A 75 -14.13 -9.63 15.62
CA ARG A 75 -15.00 -10.76 16.02
C ARG A 75 -16.45 -10.55 15.60
N GLN A 76 -17.01 -9.37 15.84
CA GLN A 76 -18.38 -9.04 15.42
C GLN A 76 -18.56 -9.07 13.90
N ARG A 77 -17.53 -8.68 13.13
CA ARG A 77 -17.56 -8.79 11.66
C ARG A 77 -17.52 -10.24 11.22
N GLU A 78 -16.62 -11.04 11.79
CA GLU A 78 -16.52 -12.47 11.50
C GLU A 78 -17.80 -13.23 11.86
N GLU A 79 -18.39 -12.94 13.02
CA GLU A 79 -19.67 -13.52 13.45
C GLU A 79 -20.80 -13.15 12.49
N ARG A 80 -20.90 -11.88 12.07
CA ARG A 80 -21.89 -11.48 11.07
C ARG A 80 -21.70 -12.19 9.75
N ILE A 81 -20.47 -12.29 9.25
CA ILE A 81 -20.15 -13.03 8.02
C ILE A 81 -20.55 -14.50 8.15
N ARG A 82 -20.26 -15.13 9.30
CA ARG A 82 -20.65 -16.52 9.57
C ARG A 82 -22.16 -16.69 9.62
N GLN A 83 -22.89 -15.79 10.28
CA GLN A 83 -24.34 -15.83 10.37
C GLN A 83 -24.99 -15.63 9.00
N GLU A 84 -24.51 -14.67 8.21
CA GLU A 84 -24.99 -14.44 6.84
C GLU A 84 -24.74 -15.65 5.95
N LYS A 85 -23.55 -16.26 6.06
CA LYS A 85 -23.21 -17.50 5.35
C LYS A 85 -24.13 -18.65 5.76
N GLN A 86 -24.35 -18.83 7.06
CA GLN A 86 -25.22 -19.88 7.56
C GLN A 86 -26.65 -19.68 7.09
N ARG A 87 -27.20 -18.46 7.23
CA ARG A 87 -28.53 -18.12 6.71
C ARG A 87 -28.66 -18.44 5.23
N ARG A 88 -27.63 -18.12 4.43
CA ARG A 88 -27.63 -18.42 3.00
C ARG A 88 -27.60 -19.92 2.71
N ILE A 89 -26.83 -20.69 3.48
CA ILE A 89 -26.81 -22.16 3.37
C ILE A 89 -28.17 -22.74 3.74
N ASP A 90 -28.82 -22.22 4.77
CA ASP A 90 -30.14 -22.68 5.23
C ASP A 90 -31.23 -22.36 4.20
N THR A 91 -31.14 -21.22 3.51
CA THR A 91 -32.13 -20.81 2.49
C THR A 91 -31.91 -21.48 1.13
N LEU A 92 -30.66 -21.66 0.70
CA LEU A 92 -30.35 -22.10 -0.67
C LEU A 92 -29.86 -23.55 -0.75
N GLY A 93 -29.44 -24.12 0.38
CA GLY A 93 -28.61 -25.32 0.43
C GLY A 93 -27.13 -25.01 0.18
N LYS A 94 -26.25 -25.84 0.77
CA LYS A 94 -24.78 -25.63 0.79
C LYS A 94 -24.16 -25.41 -0.60
N GLN A 95 -24.55 -26.21 -1.59
CA GLN A 95 -23.97 -26.11 -2.95
C GLN A 95 -24.39 -24.81 -3.65
N ASN A 96 -25.69 -24.49 -3.63
CA ASN A 96 -26.20 -23.29 -4.28
C ASN A 96 -25.71 -22.02 -3.56
N ALA A 97 -25.63 -22.04 -2.22
CA ALA A 97 -25.00 -20.96 -1.45
C ALA A 97 -23.56 -20.68 -1.91
N GLY A 98 -22.76 -21.73 -2.12
CA GLY A 98 -21.40 -21.62 -2.67
C GLY A 98 -21.37 -20.99 -4.06
N ARG A 99 -22.33 -21.32 -4.94
CA ARG A 99 -22.42 -20.72 -6.28
C ARG A 99 -22.75 -19.23 -6.23
N VAL A 100 -23.67 -18.80 -5.36
CA VAL A 100 -23.95 -17.37 -5.19
C VAL A 100 -22.74 -16.63 -4.59
N GLU A 101 -21.99 -17.26 -3.67
CA GLU A 101 -20.72 -16.69 -3.18
C GLU A 101 -19.70 -16.53 -4.32
N SER A 102 -19.55 -17.52 -5.20
CA SER A 102 -18.69 -17.43 -6.38
C SER A 102 -19.11 -16.31 -7.33
N ALA A 103 -20.41 -16.18 -7.63
CA ALA A 103 -20.93 -15.09 -8.46
C ALA A 103 -20.66 -13.72 -7.84
N LEU A 104 -20.92 -13.53 -6.54
CA LEU A 104 -20.61 -12.29 -5.85
C LEU A 104 -19.12 -11.96 -5.85
N SER A 105 -18.25 -12.98 -5.76
CA SER A 105 -16.81 -12.80 -5.89
C SER A 105 -16.42 -12.35 -7.30
N ALA A 106 -16.98 -12.97 -8.34
CA ALA A 106 -16.74 -12.58 -9.73
C ALA A 106 -17.21 -11.14 -10.01
N VAL A 107 -18.41 -10.75 -9.54
CA VAL A 107 -18.89 -9.36 -9.63
C VAL A 107 -17.92 -8.39 -8.96
N LYS A 108 -17.41 -8.71 -7.76
CA LYS A 108 -16.41 -7.88 -7.08
C LYS A 108 -15.12 -7.75 -7.89
N GLN A 109 -14.68 -8.81 -8.56
CA GLN A 109 -13.49 -8.78 -9.41
C GLN A 109 -13.71 -7.88 -10.63
N VAL A 110 -14.86 -7.98 -11.30
CA VAL A 110 -15.22 -7.09 -12.42
C VAL A 110 -15.22 -5.63 -11.96
N ALA A 111 -15.93 -5.32 -10.87
CA ALA A 111 -16.03 -3.95 -10.35
C ALA A 111 -14.66 -3.39 -9.89
N ALA A 112 -13.77 -4.25 -9.40
CA ALA A 112 -12.43 -3.87 -8.98
C ALA A 112 -11.43 -3.74 -10.14
N SER A 113 -11.76 -4.24 -11.33
CA SER A 113 -10.89 -4.21 -12.51
C SER A 113 -10.52 -2.79 -12.93
N GLU A 114 -9.36 -2.66 -13.55
CA GLU A 114 -8.95 -1.41 -14.16
C GLU A 114 -9.86 -1.04 -15.34
N ALA A 115 -10.26 -2.05 -16.13
CA ALA A 115 -11.19 -1.93 -17.23
C ALA A 115 -12.50 -1.25 -16.80
N ALA A 116 -13.09 -1.65 -15.66
CA ALA A 116 -14.26 -0.99 -15.10
C ALA A 116 -13.98 0.47 -14.71
N ARG A 117 -12.90 0.73 -13.98
CA ARG A 117 -12.56 2.08 -13.49
C ARG A 117 -12.23 3.06 -14.61
N ALA A 118 -11.61 2.58 -15.68
CA ALA A 118 -11.29 3.35 -16.86
C ALA A 118 -12.48 3.45 -17.84
N GLY A 119 -13.63 2.87 -17.50
CA GLY A 119 -14.87 2.97 -18.28
C GLY A 119 -14.94 2.07 -19.51
N TRP A 120 -13.97 1.16 -19.71
CA TRP A 120 -13.95 0.24 -20.85
C TRP A 120 -15.11 -0.76 -20.86
N LEU A 121 -15.63 -1.09 -19.68
CA LEU A 121 -16.75 -2.03 -19.53
C LEU A 121 -18.13 -1.35 -19.58
N GLY A 122 -18.17 -0.01 -19.62
CA GLY A 122 -19.41 0.75 -19.48
C GLY A 122 -20.06 0.64 -18.09
N ASP A 123 -21.35 0.95 -18.02
CA ASP A 123 -22.16 0.81 -16.81
C ASP A 123 -22.53 -0.66 -16.58
N VAL A 124 -21.77 -1.32 -15.70
CA VAL A 124 -21.98 -2.73 -15.37
C VAL A 124 -22.76 -2.87 -14.08
N ASP A 125 -24.00 -3.38 -14.18
CA ASP A 125 -24.83 -3.73 -13.03
C ASP A 125 -25.32 -5.18 -13.10
N PHE A 126 -24.82 -6.02 -12.20
CA PHE A 126 -25.22 -7.43 -12.07
C PHE A 126 -26.33 -7.65 -11.04
N SER A 127 -26.93 -6.59 -10.49
CA SER A 127 -27.92 -6.72 -9.41
C SER A 127 -29.13 -7.56 -9.82
N ALA A 128 -29.61 -7.38 -11.05
CA ALA A 128 -30.72 -8.18 -11.60
C ALA A 128 -30.34 -9.67 -11.73
N ASP A 129 -29.14 -9.97 -12.23
CA ASP A 129 -28.66 -11.34 -12.39
C ASP A 129 -28.47 -12.03 -11.04
N ILE A 130 -27.84 -11.37 -10.07
CA ILE A 130 -27.66 -11.91 -8.72
C ILE A 130 -28.99 -12.18 -8.03
N LYS A 131 -29.97 -11.28 -8.21
CA LYS A 131 -31.33 -11.47 -7.71
C LYS A 131 -31.97 -12.70 -8.36
N GLY A 132 -31.95 -12.80 -9.69
CA GLY A 132 -32.51 -13.94 -10.42
C GLY A 132 -31.87 -15.28 -10.05
N ILE A 133 -30.53 -15.33 -9.91
CA ILE A 133 -29.79 -16.51 -9.45
C ILE A 133 -30.28 -16.93 -8.06
N THR A 134 -30.35 -15.97 -7.13
CA THR A 134 -30.73 -16.24 -5.73
C THR A 134 -32.16 -16.75 -5.64
N GLU A 135 -33.10 -16.11 -6.34
CA GLU A 135 -34.52 -16.51 -6.37
C GLU A 135 -34.72 -17.89 -6.97
N ASN A 136 -34.01 -18.22 -8.06
CA ASN A 136 -34.10 -19.53 -8.69
C ASN A 136 -33.56 -20.63 -7.78
N PHE A 137 -32.42 -20.40 -7.12
CA PHE A 137 -31.87 -21.37 -6.16
C PHE A 137 -32.74 -21.52 -4.92
N GLU A 138 -33.32 -20.45 -4.40
CA GLU A 138 -34.25 -20.50 -3.27
C GLU A 138 -35.49 -21.31 -3.62
N LYS A 139 -36.13 -21.03 -4.76
CA LYS A 139 -37.29 -21.78 -5.25
C LYS A 139 -36.96 -23.26 -5.47
N ALA A 140 -35.82 -23.56 -6.08
CA ALA A 140 -35.40 -24.94 -6.29
C ALA A 140 -35.13 -25.67 -4.98
N HIS A 141 -34.50 -25.02 -4.00
CA HIS A 141 -34.23 -25.59 -2.69
C HIS A 141 -35.54 -25.87 -1.93
N ALA A 142 -36.48 -24.92 -1.93
CA ALA A 142 -37.80 -25.08 -1.34
C ALA A 142 -38.58 -26.23 -1.99
N LEU A 143 -38.59 -26.30 -3.33
CA LEU A 143 -39.20 -27.41 -4.08
C LEU A 143 -38.60 -28.76 -3.68
N ARG A 144 -37.27 -28.86 -3.58
CA ARG A 144 -36.60 -30.09 -3.14
C ARG A 144 -36.97 -30.49 -1.72
N GLY A 145 -37.15 -29.53 -0.81
CA GLY A 145 -37.65 -29.78 0.54
C GLY A 145 -39.04 -30.42 0.54
N VAL A 146 -39.96 -29.89 -0.28
CA VAL A 146 -41.33 -30.44 -0.42
C VAL A 146 -41.31 -31.79 -1.13
N ILE A 147 -40.56 -31.94 -2.22
CA ILE A 147 -40.35 -33.21 -2.94
C ILE A 147 -39.87 -34.28 -1.98
N GLY A 148 -38.90 -33.98 -1.11
CA GLY A 148 -38.38 -34.91 -0.11
C GLY A 148 -39.45 -35.38 0.88
N LYS A 149 -40.29 -34.44 1.37
CA LYS A 149 -41.40 -34.76 2.29
C LYS A 149 -42.48 -35.61 1.62
N LEU A 150 -42.92 -35.22 0.42
CA LEU A 150 -43.97 -35.93 -0.32
C LEU A 150 -43.50 -37.31 -0.78
N SER A 151 -42.23 -37.45 -1.17
CA SER A 151 -41.63 -38.75 -1.54
C SER A 151 -41.47 -39.71 -0.36
N ALA A 152 -41.53 -39.21 0.88
CA ALA A 152 -41.39 -40.02 2.10
C ALA A 152 -42.74 -40.55 2.62
N LEU A 153 -43.87 -40.16 2.02
CA LEU A 153 -45.17 -40.70 2.39
C LEU A 153 -45.35 -42.12 1.87
N ASP A 154 -46.00 -42.97 2.68
CA ASP A 154 -46.32 -44.34 2.29
C ASP A 154 -47.46 -44.38 1.26
N LYS A 155 -47.36 -45.32 0.30
CA LYS A 155 -48.37 -45.60 -0.74
C LYS A 155 -48.71 -44.38 -1.65
N PRO A 156 -47.74 -43.84 -2.40
CA PRO A 156 -47.99 -42.71 -3.30
C PRO A 156 -49.00 -43.06 -4.40
N SER A 157 -49.95 -42.17 -4.65
CA SER A 157 -50.92 -42.30 -5.74
C SER A 157 -50.24 -42.13 -7.11
N ALA A 158 -50.99 -42.32 -8.20
CA ALA A 158 -50.49 -42.03 -9.54
C ALA A 158 -50.29 -40.52 -9.75
N GLU A 159 -51.18 -39.70 -9.17
CA GLU A 159 -51.11 -38.24 -9.21
C GLU A 159 -49.89 -37.71 -8.44
N ASP A 160 -49.64 -38.24 -7.23
CA ASP A 160 -48.45 -37.88 -6.44
C ASP A 160 -47.16 -38.13 -7.22
N ARG A 161 -47.08 -39.27 -7.92
CA ARG A 161 -45.91 -39.62 -8.74
C ARG A 161 -45.74 -38.67 -9.93
N ALA A 162 -46.83 -38.27 -10.57
CA ALA A 162 -46.79 -37.33 -11.68
C ALA A 162 -46.32 -35.94 -11.22
N ILE A 163 -46.92 -35.41 -10.15
CA ILE A 163 -46.53 -34.11 -9.56
C ILE A 163 -45.08 -34.14 -9.07
N LEU A 164 -44.63 -35.23 -8.45
CA LEU A 164 -43.23 -35.36 -8.03
C LEU A 164 -42.26 -35.33 -9.22
N ALA A 165 -42.61 -35.95 -10.36
CA ALA A 165 -41.78 -35.95 -11.56
C ALA A 165 -41.69 -34.54 -12.17
N GLU A 166 -42.82 -33.83 -12.22
CA GLU A 166 -42.89 -32.45 -12.69
C GLU A 166 -42.10 -31.51 -11.77
N ALA A 167 -42.30 -31.59 -10.45
CA ALA A 167 -41.60 -30.77 -9.49
C ALA A 167 -40.08 -30.98 -9.52
N LYS A 168 -39.62 -32.24 -9.69
CA LYS A 168 -38.19 -32.56 -9.86
C LYS A 168 -37.61 -31.92 -11.11
N THR A 169 -38.32 -32.00 -12.23
CA THR A 169 -37.91 -31.37 -13.50
C THR A 169 -37.84 -29.86 -13.36
N THR A 170 -38.85 -29.24 -12.76
CA THR A 170 -38.90 -27.79 -12.52
C THR A 170 -37.76 -27.33 -11.61
N ALA A 171 -37.51 -28.04 -10.50
CA ALA A 171 -36.40 -27.72 -9.62
C ALA A 171 -35.04 -27.83 -10.35
N ALA A 172 -34.85 -28.85 -11.19
CA ALA A 172 -33.62 -28.99 -11.98
C ALA A 172 -33.44 -27.85 -13.00
N ASN A 173 -34.51 -27.44 -13.68
CA ASN A 173 -34.46 -26.35 -14.65
C ASN A 173 -34.13 -25.00 -14.01
N LEU A 174 -34.72 -24.71 -12.83
CA LEU A 174 -34.41 -23.50 -12.06
C LEU A 174 -32.93 -23.46 -11.66
N GLU A 175 -32.38 -24.59 -11.19
CA GLU A 175 -30.96 -24.66 -10.85
C GLU A 175 -30.05 -24.54 -12.07
N ALA A 176 -30.38 -25.20 -13.18
CA ALA A 176 -29.59 -25.13 -14.40
C ALA A 176 -29.50 -23.68 -14.92
N ALA A 177 -30.64 -22.98 -15.00
CA ALA A 177 -30.68 -21.58 -15.42
C ALA A 177 -29.86 -20.66 -14.49
N ALA A 178 -29.90 -20.90 -13.18
CA ALA A 178 -29.11 -20.14 -12.22
C ALA A 178 -27.60 -20.46 -12.33
N ILE A 179 -27.23 -21.72 -12.54
CA ILE A 179 -25.83 -22.15 -12.75
C ILE A 179 -25.26 -21.50 -14.01
N GLU A 180 -25.99 -21.54 -15.12
CA GLU A 180 -25.57 -20.92 -16.37
C GLU A 180 -25.29 -19.42 -16.18
N ARG A 181 -26.15 -18.71 -15.45
CA ARG A 181 -25.93 -17.28 -15.16
C ARG A 181 -24.69 -17.05 -14.28
N VAL A 182 -24.47 -17.90 -13.27
CA VAL A 182 -23.24 -17.84 -12.44
C VAL A 182 -21.99 -18.01 -13.31
N GLU A 183 -22.01 -18.94 -14.27
CA GLU A 183 -20.90 -19.18 -15.19
C GLU A 183 -20.65 -17.98 -16.13
N LEU A 184 -21.71 -17.36 -16.65
CA LEU A 184 -21.60 -16.15 -17.47
C LEU A 184 -20.97 -14.98 -16.69
N ILE A 185 -21.37 -14.77 -15.44
CA ILE A 185 -20.74 -13.75 -14.57
C ILE A 185 -19.26 -14.09 -14.34
N GLY A 186 -18.93 -15.37 -14.16
CA GLY A 186 -17.55 -15.83 -14.07
C GLY A 186 -16.73 -15.45 -15.30
N LYS A 187 -17.26 -15.70 -16.51
CA LYS A 187 -16.62 -15.31 -17.77
C LYS A 187 -16.43 -13.80 -17.88
N CYS A 188 -17.39 -12.99 -17.44
CA CYS A 188 -17.23 -11.53 -17.40
C CYS A 188 -16.03 -11.10 -16.53
N ALA A 189 -15.79 -11.79 -15.42
CA ALA A 189 -14.62 -11.52 -14.57
C ALA A 189 -13.31 -11.90 -15.26
N GLU A 190 -13.27 -13.03 -15.97
CA GLU A 190 -12.10 -13.44 -16.74
C GLU A 190 -11.78 -12.44 -17.86
N GLU A 191 -12.78 -12.01 -18.63
CA GLU A 191 -12.61 -11.03 -19.70
C GLU A 191 -12.15 -9.66 -19.18
N ALA A 192 -12.70 -9.20 -18.04
CA ALA A 192 -12.24 -7.97 -17.39
C ALA A 192 -10.75 -8.06 -17.00
N GLN A 193 -10.28 -9.23 -16.54
CA GLN A 193 -8.87 -9.45 -16.23
C GLN A 193 -7.98 -9.49 -17.47
N LEU A 194 -8.48 -10.01 -18.60
CA LEU A 194 -7.75 -10.00 -19.87
C LEU A 194 -7.58 -8.57 -20.39
N ILE A 195 -8.61 -7.73 -20.28
CA ILE A 195 -8.52 -6.30 -20.63
C ILE A 195 -7.52 -5.61 -19.70
N ASP A 196 -7.59 -5.82 -18.39
CA ASP A 196 -6.60 -5.29 -17.43
C ASP A 196 -5.16 -5.65 -17.82
N LYS A 197 -4.95 -6.89 -18.27
CA LYS A 197 -3.64 -7.34 -18.73
C LYS A 197 -3.22 -6.61 -20.01
N SER A 198 -4.12 -6.45 -20.99
CA SER A 198 -3.84 -5.69 -22.22
C SER A 198 -3.44 -4.25 -21.91
N LEU A 199 -4.22 -3.56 -21.05
CA LEU A 199 -3.96 -2.18 -20.66
C LEU A 199 -2.61 -2.01 -19.96
N ARG A 200 -2.20 -2.98 -19.14
CA ARG A 200 -0.87 -2.97 -18.51
C ARG A 200 0.24 -3.12 -19.53
N THR A 201 0.10 -4.07 -20.45
CA THR A 201 1.07 -4.28 -21.53
C THR A 201 1.19 -3.03 -22.40
N GLU A 202 0.08 -2.43 -22.83
CA GLU A 202 0.10 -1.18 -23.61
C GLU A 202 0.84 -0.04 -22.89
N ARG A 203 0.66 0.09 -21.57
CA ARG A 203 1.40 1.09 -20.77
C ARG A 203 2.87 0.78 -20.60
N GLU A 204 3.24 -0.49 -20.53
CA GLU A 204 4.64 -0.91 -20.47
C GLU A 204 5.34 -0.65 -21.81
N ASP A 205 4.68 -1.01 -22.92
CA ASP A 205 5.17 -0.75 -24.27
C ASP A 205 5.32 0.75 -24.54
N ALA A 206 4.34 1.57 -24.13
CA ALA A 206 4.43 3.03 -24.22
C ALA A 206 5.62 3.58 -23.41
N ARG A 207 5.86 3.05 -22.20
CA ARG A 207 7.01 3.45 -21.37
C ARG A 207 8.35 3.04 -22.00
N ILE A 208 8.44 1.83 -22.54
CA ILE A 208 9.64 1.34 -23.23
C ILE A 208 9.91 2.17 -24.48
N ALA A 209 8.88 2.47 -25.27
CA ALA A 209 9.01 3.32 -26.46
C ALA A 209 9.50 4.73 -26.10
N ALA A 210 8.98 5.33 -25.03
CA ALA A 210 9.44 6.62 -24.52
C ALA A 210 10.91 6.58 -24.06
N GLN A 211 11.29 5.56 -23.29
CA GLN A 211 12.68 5.38 -22.85
C GLN A 211 13.64 5.16 -24.04
N ARG A 212 13.21 4.38 -25.03
CA ARG A 212 13.98 4.17 -26.27
C ARG A 212 14.18 5.49 -27.00
N ALA A 213 13.13 6.29 -27.15
CA ALA A 213 13.22 7.60 -27.79
C ALA A 213 14.18 8.54 -27.03
N GLU A 214 14.12 8.57 -25.70
CA GLU A 214 15.02 9.37 -24.87
C GLU A 214 16.48 8.92 -25.00
N LEU A 215 16.75 7.61 -24.91
CA LEU A 215 18.09 7.06 -25.04
C LEU A 215 18.65 7.27 -26.45
N HIS A 216 17.82 7.10 -27.49
CA HIS A 216 18.20 7.40 -28.87
C HIS A 216 18.54 8.89 -29.04
N ALA A 217 17.76 9.80 -28.46
CA ALA A 217 18.04 11.23 -28.49
C ALA A 217 19.37 11.56 -27.80
N LYS A 218 19.61 10.99 -26.60
CA LYS A 218 20.88 11.16 -25.87
C LYS A 218 22.08 10.60 -26.65
N LEU A 219 21.95 9.41 -27.22
CA LEU A 219 23.00 8.78 -28.03
C LEU A 219 23.29 9.61 -29.28
N SER A 220 22.24 10.08 -29.98
CA SER A 220 22.38 10.97 -31.13
C SER A 220 23.09 12.26 -30.77
N ALA A 221 22.75 12.88 -29.64
CA ALA A 221 23.45 14.06 -29.13
C ALA A 221 24.93 13.77 -28.76
N MET A 222 25.26 12.58 -28.26
CA MET A 222 26.66 12.22 -27.99
C MET A 222 27.46 11.96 -29.28
N LEU A 223 26.84 11.31 -30.28
CA LEU A 223 27.50 10.98 -31.55
C LEU A 223 27.64 12.18 -32.47
N TYR A 224 26.63 13.06 -32.51
CA TYR A 224 26.54 14.14 -33.49
C TYR A 224 26.42 15.54 -32.85
N GLY A 225 26.10 15.64 -31.56
CA GLY A 225 25.96 16.93 -30.87
C GLY A 225 27.29 17.61 -30.54
N ILE A 226 28.43 16.92 -30.69
CA ILE A 226 29.75 17.56 -30.68
C ILE A 226 30.02 18.25 -32.05
N ASP A 227 29.41 17.74 -33.12
CA ASP A 227 29.52 18.29 -34.49
C ASP A 227 28.45 19.36 -34.81
N ALA A 228 27.50 19.59 -33.91
CA ALA A 228 26.45 20.60 -34.06
C ALA A 228 26.81 21.97 -33.47
N THR A 229 28.06 22.18 -33.08
CA THR A 229 28.62 23.54 -33.17
C THR A 229 29.00 23.71 -34.64
N PRO A 230 28.45 24.67 -35.40
CA PRO A 230 29.02 24.99 -36.70
C PRO A 230 30.40 25.59 -36.45
N GLN A 231 31.41 24.72 -36.31
CA GLN A 231 32.75 25.08 -36.67
C GLN A 231 32.71 25.20 -38.19
N THR A 232 32.52 26.41 -38.66
CA THR A 232 32.97 26.87 -39.97
C THR A 232 34.48 26.64 -40.05
N THR A 233 34.87 25.40 -40.25
CA THR A 233 36.19 25.01 -40.72
C THR A 233 36.03 23.64 -41.34
N GLN A 234 35.92 23.63 -42.66
CA GLN A 234 36.22 22.47 -43.50
C GLN A 234 37.41 21.72 -42.89
N GLN A 235 37.14 20.58 -42.26
CA GLN A 235 38.17 19.59 -42.01
C GLN A 235 38.51 18.95 -43.36
N TYR A 236 39.29 19.68 -44.16
CA TYR A 236 40.11 19.03 -45.17
C TYR A 236 40.96 18.00 -44.47
N SER A 237 40.94 16.76 -44.98
CA SER A 237 41.81 15.70 -44.50
C SER A 237 43.23 16.25 -44.34
N ALA A 238 43.91 16.00 -43.22
CA ALA A 238 45.29 16.46 -43.03
C ALA A 238 46.19 16.01 -44.19
N VAL A 239 45.85 14.88 -44.82
CA VAL A 239 46.47 14.38 -46.06
C VAL A 239 46.17 15.29 -47.25
N GLU A 240 44.93 15.73 -47.44
CA GLU A 240 44.56 16.68 -48.51
C GLU A 240 45.22 18.05 -48.31
N ALA A 241 45.31 18.54 -47.08
CA ALA A 241 45.99 19.80 -46.78
C ALA A 241 47.50 19.72 -47.06
N VAL A 242 48.14 18.58 -46.75
CA VAL A 242 49.54 18.33 -47.09
C VAL A 242 49.71 18.20 -48.60
N MET A 243 48.84 17.46 -49.28
CA MET A 243 48.90 17.29 -50.74
C MET A 243 48.68 18.60 -51.49
N ALA A 244 47.76 19.45 -51.05
CA ALA A 244 47.52 20.77 -51.61
C ALA A 244 48.75 21.69 -51.42
N ARG A 245 49.41 21.65 -50.25
CA ARG A 245 50.66 22.40 -50.02
C ARG A 245 51.81 21.89 -50.87
N VAL A 246 51.93 20.58 -51.05
CA VAL A 246 52.95 19.97 -51.93
C VAL A 246 52.71 20.36 -53.39
N GLN A 247 51.46 20.38 -53.85
CA GLN A 247 51.11 20.81 -55.20
C GLN A 247 51.40 22.30 -55.41
N ALA A 248 51.00 23.15 -54.47
CA ALA A 248 51.31 24.59 -54.52
C ALA A 248 52.83 24.85 -54.54
N TYR A 249 53.59 24.11 -53.72
CA TYR A 249 55.05 24.22 -53.74
C TYR A 249 55.66 23.80 -55.08
N ARG A 250 55.18 22.70 -55.68
CA ARG A 250 55.63 22.23 -57.00
C ARG A 250 55.29 23.23 -58.11
N GLU A 251 54.11 23.83 -58.06
CA GLU A 251 53.66 24.83 -59.02
C GLU A 251 54.56 26.09 -58.96
N ILE A 252 54.81 26.61 -57.75
CA ILE A 252 55.73 27.74 -57.57
C ILE A 252 57.14 27.40 -58.07
N LYS A 253 57.64 26.20 -57.79
CA LYS A 253 58.95 25.73 -58.27
C LYS A 253 59.02 25.67 -59.81
N ASN A 254 57.95 25.20 -60.45
CA ASN A 254 57.86 25.16 -61.91
C ASN A 254 57.79 26.57 -62.51
N GLN A 255 57.02 27.48 -61.93
CA GLN A 255 56.93 28.86 -62.39
C GLN A 255 58.26 29.61 -62.24
N ILE A 256 59.00 29.38 -61.15
CA ILE A 256 60.35 29.93 -60.97
C ILE A 256 61.32 29.36 -62.02
N GLN A 257 61.24 28.06 -62.31
CA GLN A 257 62.10 27.44 -63.31
C GLN A 257 61.78 27.96 -64.72
N GLN A 258 60.50 28.07 -65.07
CA GLN A 258 60.07 28.65 -66.35
C GLN A 258 60.47 30.12 -66.49
N ALA A 259 60.37 30.92 -65.42
CA ALA A 259 60.86 32.30 -65.43
C ALA A 259 62.38 32.41 -65.56
N ARG A 260 63.12 31.44 -65.00
CA ARG A 260 64.58 31.35 -65.10
C ARG A 260 65.04 30.94 -66.50
N ASP A 261 64.31 30.02 -67.13
CA ASP A 261 64.59 29.53 -68.48
C ASP A 261 64.16 30.57 -69.55
N ALA A 262 63.09 31.34 -69.29
CA ALA A 262 62.65 32.46 -70.15
C ALA A 262 63.50 33.73 -70.01
N GLY A 263 64.23 33.90 -68.89
CA GLY A 263 65.18 34.99 -68.68
C GLY A 263 66.61 34.69 -69.16
N ALA A 264 66.86 33.48 -69.67
CA ALA A 264 68.15 33.04 -70.22
C ALA A 264 68.12 32.84 -71.75
N ALA A 265 67.04 33.26 -72.43
CA ALA A 265 66.87 33.34 -73.88
C ALA A 265 66.82 34.81 -74.33
#